data_AF-A0A5C3PMZ5-F1
#
_entry.id   AF-A0A5C3PMZ5-F1
#
_cell.length_a   1.000
_cell.length_b   1.000
_cell.length_c   1.000
_cell.angle_alpha   90.00
_cell.angle_beta   90.00
_cell.angle_gamma   90.00
#
_symmetry.space_group_name_H-M   'P 1'
#
loop_
_entity.id
_entity.type
_entity.pdbx_description
1 polymer ?
#
loop_
_entity_poly.entity_id
_entity_poly.type
_entity_poly.pdbx_seq_one_letter_code
_entity_poly.pdbx_strand_id
1 'polypeptide(L)'
;MPEYAEVFACAYTISRWYTAVSKLGGPLRLQAIWIDATDAEKKAAPPGSDASLGMVYKIDSACTKRRGSRSAQQLIWPQDAEGMPLPDEVLGTLVLEGVTSTPRTVVILLGAYCLHVHLQTHCTVQPYTAAQFHNEVRKVNSKTRGFRVPFALDFGSYVLTFASLDNLCTPLWCQDLVHPSSRKYLDVITAHRRFLDGVARYVLEIFYTYNTKSAEWTLRKTPAASTVLATTVIRETLKSVFGGVGVYTVLEVFFKAGLSPFFTAGEVFCCASRTARLCEAFWQLAYECNTTLPTFLEPNYAGYVLAPTKQQRLKYSYRLHVFGKKRARMSERMKRLCLQYERVLGAYADVDANMVIRNTIGLYDVFEPTLIEDALSKPLNLGHLIFGIDDWAKLSCSSAPPVFDSLTTVFQSLQATGKGDHRTHLDLGAYKGRLMLDRRDLESAWVDTNLYIPSGKSQKSIWSITSQFPATLVPPHLTEKARISWPKQGRFALATPRTRHEQSFDHIIHKTRSVVIGPLEFCGTARLHFRGGASESYNFPGAQKRLKYKVAVCADSPILTPAQAHREKATRLRMQAGRQKDGAVKQVAKNASCPGGWHDGNDESLALDKNASTERPERPSKRRRLSADAKLALGL
;
A
#
# COMPACT_ATOMS: atom_id res chain seq x y z
N MET A 1 -1.29 -1.75 -8.57
CA MET A 1 -0.16 -2.71 -8.58
C MET A 1 0.32 -2.80 -7.13
N PRO A 2 0.66 -3.98 -6.62
CA PRO A 2 1.34 -4.17 -5.35
C PRO A 2 2.48 -3.17 -5.23
N GLU A 3 2.50 -2.51 -4.10
CA GLU A 3 3.48 -1.51 -3.76
C GLU A 3 4.49 -2.16 -2.80
N TYR A 4 5.44 -1.37 -2.30
CA TYR A 4 6.60 -1.89 -1.58
C TYR A 4 6.22 -2.84 -0.43
N ALA A 5 5.26 -2.43 0.41
CA ALA A 5 4.81 -3.19 1.57
C ALA A 5 4.24 -4.56 1.20
N GLU A 6 3.52 -4.66 0.08
CA GLU A 6 2.80 -5.88 -0.27
C GLU A 6 3.70 -6.90 -0.98
N VAL A 7 4.66 -6.42 -1.77
CA VAL A 7 5.73 -7.28 -2.31
C VAL A 7 6.57 -7.85 -1.16
N PHE A 8 6.95 -7.00 -0.20
CA PHE A 8 7.67 -7.44 0.99
C PHE A 8 6.86 -8.46 1.80
N ALA A 9 5.57 -8.20 2.04
CA ALA A 9 4.70 -9.14 2.76
C ALA A 9 4.57 -10.49 2.06
N CYS A 10 4.52 -10.50 0.73
CA CYS A 10 4.53 -11.74 -0.04
C CYS A 10 5.87 -12.48 0.13
N ALA A 11 7.02 -11.79 -0.03
CA ALA A 11 8.33 -12.41 0.17
C ALA A 11 8.48 -12.96 1.59
N TYR A 12 8.11 -12.17 2.61
CA TYR A 12 8.11 -12.58 4.01
C TYR A 12 7.24 -13.83 4.25
N THR A 13 6.04 -13.88 3.67
CA THR A 13 5.14 -15.04 3.78
C THR A 13 5.81 -16.32 3.28
N ILE A 14 6.51 -16.25 2.14
CA ILE A 14 7.20 -17.41 1.56
C ILE A 14 8.43 -17.76 2.40
N SER A 15 9.26 -16.78 2.78
CA SER A 15 10.45 -17.00 3.61
C SER A 15 10.10 -17.65 4.95
N ARG A 16 9.01 -17.20 5.58
CA ARG A 16 8.48 -17.78 6.82
C ARG A 16 8.09 -19.25 6.65
N TRP A 17 7.33 -19.56 5.60
CA TRP A 17 6.95 -20.94 5.28
C TRP A 17 8.17 -21.81 4.95
N TYR A 18 9.05 -21.33 4.08
CA TYR A 18 10.28 -22.01 3.68
C TYR A 18 11.16 -22.35 4.89
N THR A 19 11.41 -21.37 5.76
CA THR A 19 12.23 -21.56 6.98
C THR A 19 11.61 -22.58 7.93
N ALA A 20 10.28 -22.61 8.03
CA ALA A 20 9.59 -23.57 8.90
C ALA A 20 9.63 -24.99 8.34
N VAL A 21 9.40 -25.16 7.03
CA VAL A 21 9.32 -26.48 6.39
C VAL A 21 10.70 -27.10 6.15
N SER A 22 11.70 -26.30 5.77
CA SER A 22 13.09 -26.77 5.58
C SER A 22 13.69 -27.37 6.85
N LYS A 23 13.28 -26.89 8.03
CA LYS A 23 13.68 -27.48 9.32
C LYS A 23 13.04 -28.83 9.62
N LEU A 24 11.95 -29.19 8.93
CA LEU A 24 11.12 -30.37 9.24
C LEU A 24 11.30 -31.54 8.26
N GLY A 25 12.05 -31.40 7.16
CA GLY A 25 12.09 -32.44 6.13
C GLY A 25 13.12 -32.24 5.02
N GLY A 26 12.99 -33.07 3.97
CA GLY A 26 13.86 -33.09 2.81
C GLY A 26 13.67 -31.90 1.84
N PRO A 27 14.44 -31.87 0.74
CA PRO A 27 14.47 -30.74 -0.19
C PRO A 27 13.09 -30.49 -0.83
N LEU A 28 12.69 -29.22 -0.89
CA LEU A 28 11.46 -28.77 -1.56
C LEU A 28 11.68 -28.74 -3.08
N ARG A 29 11.62 -29.92 -3.70
CA ARG A 29 11.72 -30.12 -5.15
C ARG A 29 10.41 -29.74 -5.84
N LEU A 30 10.50 -28.99 -6.92
CA LEU A 30 9.34 -28.61 -7.74
C LEU A 30 8.84 -29.83 -8.53
N GLN A 31 7.59 -30.20 -8.35
CA GLN A 31 6.96 -31.38 -8.96
C GLN A 31 5.99 -31.03 -10.09
N ALA A 32 5.33 -29.88 -9.98
CA ALA A 32 4.34 -29.44 -10.96
C ALA A 32 4.15 -27.92 -10.92
N ILE A 33 3.65 -27.39 -12.03
CA ILE A 33 3.14 -26.02 -12.14
C ILE A 33 1.65 -26.09 -12.45
N TRP A 34 0.87 -25.26 -11.75
CA TRP A 34 -0.59 -25.21 -11.87
C TRP A 34 -1.06 -23.81 -12.25
N ILE A 35 -2.11 -23.72 -13.08
CA ILE A 35 -2.70 -22.45 -13.51
C ILE A 35 -4.23 -22.53 -13.64
N ASP A 36 -4.88 -21.38 -13.50
CA ASP A 36 -6.23 -21.14 -14.02
C ASP A 36 -6.17 -20.69 -15.47
N ALA A 37 -7.15 -21.14 -16.25
CA ALA A 37 -7.38 -20.63 -17.60
C ALA A 37 -7.91 -19.17 -17.57
N THR A 38 -7.43 -18.33 -18.49
CA THR A 38 -8.11 -17.06 -18.83
C THR A 38 -9.46 -17.34 -19.47
N ASP A 39 -10.36 -16.35 -19.52
CA ASP A 39 -11.70 -16.59 -20.09
C ASP A 39 -11.64 -16.93 -21.59
N ALA A 40 -10.60 -16.52 -22.31
CA ALA A 40 -10.34 -16.97 -23.68
C ALA A 40 -9.82 -18.41 -23.72
N GLU A 41 -8.87 -18.77 -22.84
CA GLU A 41 -8.36 -20.14 -22.72
C GLU A 41 -9.46 -21.13 -22.32
N LYS A 42 -10.39 -20.74 -21.45
CA LYS A 42 -11.54 -21.59 -21.06
C LYS A 42 -12.42 -21.95 -22.26
N LYS A 43 -12.68 -20.98 -23.14
CA LYS A 43 -13.49 -21.19 -24.35
C LYS A 43 -12.78 -22.07 -25.39
N ALA A 44 -11.46 -21.97 -25.46
CA ALA A 44 -10.64 -22.76 -26.38
C ALA A 44 -10.30 -24.16 -25.84
N ALA A 45 -10.53 -24.41 -24.55
CA ALA A 45 -10.21 -25.69 -23.92
C ALA A 45 -11.23 -26.78 -24.31
N PRO A 46 -10.81 -28.06 -24.38
CA PRO A 46 -11.72 -29.17 -24.63
C PRO A 46 -12.89 -29.19 -23.63
N PRO A 47 -14.14 -29.39 -24.08
CA PRO A 47 -15.29 -29.49 -23.17
C PRO A 47 -15.08 -30.55 -22.10
N GLY A 48 -15.39 -30.21 -20.84
CA GLY A 48 -15.23 -31.10 -19.70
C GLY A 48 -13.84 -31.12 -19.07
N SER A 49 -12.83 -30.52 -19.71
CA SER A 49 -11.51 -30.33 -19.09
C SER A 49 -11.57 -29.40 -17.87
N ASP A 50 -10.65 -29.57 -16.90
CA ASP A 50 -10.48 -28.68 -15.74
C ASP A 50 -10.44 -27.20 -16.17
N ALA A 51 -9.71 -26.89 -17.26
CA ALA A 51 -9.64 -25.57 -17.86
C ALA A 51 -11.01 -25.05 -18.32
N SER A 52 -11.78 -25.83 -19.09
CA SER A 52 -13.12 -25.43 -19.56
C SER A 52 -14.12 -25.21 -18.42
N LEU A 53 -13.98 -25.96 -17.32
CA LEU A 53 -14.79 -25.84 -16.11
C LEU A 53 -14.35 -24.68 -15.21
N GLY A 54 -13.28 -23.97 -15.59
CA GLY A 54 -12.71 -22.86 -14.83
C GLY A 54 -12.07 -23.29 -13.51
N MET A 55 -11.63 -24.54 -13.43
CA MET A 55 -10.82 -25.14 -12.37
C MET A 55 -9.32 -24.95 -12.67
N VAL A 56 -8.49 -25.18 -11.65
CA VAL A 56 -7.03 -25.13 -11.79
C VAL A 56 -6.56 -26.43 -12.41
N TYR A 57 -5.67 -26.35 -13.41
CA TYR A 57 -5.12 -27.51 -14.11
C TYR A 57 -3.59 -27.47 -14.13
N LYS A 58 -2.99 -28.66 -14.22
CA LYS A 58 -1.54 -28.84 -14.34
C LYS A 58 -1.10 -28.50 -15.76
N ILE A 59 0.06 -27.89 -15.90
CA ILE A 59 0.73 -27.69 -17.19
C ILE A 59 2.02 -28.51 -17.27
N ASP A 60 2.52 -28.68 -18.49
CA ASP A 60 3.74 -29.42 -18.85
C ASP A 60 4.64 -28.58 -19.79
N SER A 61 5.74 -29.20 -20.23
CA SER A 61 6.72 -28.59 -21.14
C SER A 61 6.15 -28.12 -22.49
N ALA A 62 5.01 -28.64 -22.93
CA ALA A 62 4.33 -28.21 -24.15
C ALA A 62 3.49 -26.93 -23.96
N CYS A 63 3.37 -26.42 -22.74
CA CYS A 63 2.54 -25.27 -22.43
C CYS A 63 3.10 -23.95 -22.97
N THR A 64 2.40 -23.37 -23.95
CA THR A 64 2.72 -22.05 -24.54
C THR A 64 1.97 -20.89 -23.89
N LYS A 65 1.29 -21.12 -22.76
CA LYS A 65 0.47 -20.08 -22.11
C LYS A 65 1.37 -19.00 -21.50
N ARG A 66 0.88 -17.76 -21.57
CA ARG A 66 1.57 -16.59 -21.05
C ARG A 66 0.75 -15.87 -19.99
N ARG A 67 1.41 -15.22 -19.04
CA ARG A 67 0.78 -14.37 -18.00
C ARG A 67 1.48 -13.02 -17.91
N GLY A 68 0.72 -12.02 -17.50
CA GLY A 68 1.18 -10.65 -17.37
C GLY A 68 0.27 -9.65 -18.06
N SER A 69 0.68 -8.38 -18.04
CA SER A 69 -0.03 -7.32 -18.73
C SER A 69 0.20 -7.48 -20.23
N ARG A 70 -0.70 -6.94 -21.05
CA ARG A 70 -0.66 -7.09 -22.52
C ARG A 70 0.71 -6.80 -23.15
N SER A 71 1.45 -5.83 -22.62
CA SER A 71 2.77 -5.42 -23.12
C SER A 71 3.96 -6.14 -22.46
N ALA A 72 3.71 -7.02 -21.49
CA ALA A 72 4.76 -7.70 -20.72
C ALA A 72 4.37 -9.14 -20.37
N GLN A 73 3.70 -9.83 -21.30
CA GLN A 73 3.32 -11.23 -21.11
C GLN A 73 4.54 -12.14 -21.27
N GLN A 74 4.75 -13.00 -20.27
CA GLN A 74 5.86 -13.96 -20.24
C GLN A 74 5.32 -15.39 -20.20
N LEU A 75 6.11 -16.34 -20.70
CA LEU A 75 5.78 -17.76 -20.63
C LEU A 75 5.75 -18.23 -19.18
N ILE A 76 4.77 -19.08 -18.88
CA ILE A 76 4.61 -19.61 -17.53
C ILE A 76 5.62 -20.73 -17.26
N TRP A 77 5.83 -21.58 -18.26
CA TRP A 77 6.76 -22.70 -18.18
C TRP A 77 8.22 -22.20 -18.18
N PRO A 78 9.12 -22.79 -17.36
CA PRO A 78 10.55 -22.46 -17.37
C PRO A 78 11.19 -22.59 -18.75
N GLN A 79 12.18 -21.74 -19.02
CA GLN A 79 12.97 -21.77 -20.24
C GLN A 79 14.47 -21.78 -19.93
N ASP A 80 15.30 -22.33 -20.80
CA ASP A 80 16.76 -22.23 -20.75
C ASP A 80 17.27 -20.88 -21.30
N ALA A 81 18.60 -20.73 -21.40
CA ALA A 81 19.24 -19.51 -21.88
C ALA A 81 18.92 -19.21 -23.36
N GLU A 82 18.67 -20.26 -24.14
CA GLU A 82 18.30 -20.20 -25.55
C GLU A 82 16.80 -19.91 -25.75
N GLY A 83 16.02 -19.90 -24.66
CA GLY A 83 14.58 -19.66 -24.67
C GLY A 83 13.75 -20.89 -25.03
N MET A 84 14.34 -22.08 -25.01
CA MET A 84 13.63 -23.35 -25.20
C MET A 84 12.97 -23.78 -23.88
N PRO A 85 11.76 -24.38 -23.91
CA PRO A 85 11.09 -24.85 -22.71
C PRO A 85 11.91 -25.96 -22.04
N LEU A 86 12.05 -25.90 -20.71
CA LEU A 86 12.74 -26.98 -19.99
C LEU A 86 11.95 -28.30 -20.11
N PRO A 87 12.62 -29.44 -20.29
CA PRO A 87 11.95 -30.75 -20.24
C PRO A 87 11.29 -30.99 -18.88
N ASP A 88 10.20 -31.78 -18.86
CA ASP A 88 9.47 -32.10 -17.62
C ASP A 88 10.35 -32.79 -16.57
N GLU A 89 11.35 -33.58 -17.00
CA GLU A 89 12.30 -34.27 -16.12
C GLU A 89 13.20 -33.28 -15.37
N VAL A 90 13.51 -32.12 -15.98
CA VAL A 90 14.35 -31.08 -15.36
C VAL A 90 13.59 -30.38 -14.24
N LEU A 91 12.26 -30.33 -14.29
CA LEU A 91 11.45 -29.66 -13.27
C LEU A 91 11.73 -30.21 -11.85
N GLY A 92 11.87 -31.53 -11.72
CA GLY A 92 12.17 -32.23 -10.46
C GLY A 92 13.56 -31.93 -9.88
N THR A 93 14.45 -31.34 -10.68
CA THR A 93 15.80 -30.90 -10.25
C THR A 93 15.77 -29.51 -9.60
N LEU A 94 14.73 -28.71 -9.85
CA LEU A 94 14.57 -27.37 -9.28
C LEU A 94 14.18 -27.46 -7.81
N VAL A 95 15.11 -27.10 -6.92
CA VAL A 95 14.95 -27.14 -5.46
C VAL A 95 14.81 -25.72 -4.93
N LEU A 96 13.78 -25.46 -4.11
CA LEU A 96 13.68 -24.17 -3.43
C LEU A 96 14.81 -24.00 -2.40
N GLU A 97 15.71 -23.06 -2.69
CA GLU A 97 16.89 -22.75 -1.86
C GLU A 97 16.74 -21.46 -1.07
N GLY A 98 15.84 -20.58 -1.50
CA GLY A 98 15.65 -19.30 -0.82
C GLY A 98 14.64 -18.39 -1.49
N VAL A 99 14.36 -17.28 -0.83
CA VAL A 99 13.44 -16.25 -1.30
C VAL A 99 14.04 -14.89 -0.97
N THR A 100 13.98 -14.00 -1.95
CA THR A 100 14.29 -12.58 -1.78
C THR A 100 13.25 -11.74 -2.49
N SER A 101 13.40 -10.42 -2.48
CA SER A 101 12.53 -9.51 -3.21
C SER A 101 13.28 -8.31 -3.73
N THR A 102 12.81 -7.79 -4.86
CA THR A 102 13.02 -6.40 -5.24
C THR A 102 11.79 -5.60 -4.79
N PRO A 103 11.80 -4.26 -4.91
CA PRO A 103 10.63 -3.45 -4.58
C PRO A 103 9.35 -3.76 -5.38
N ARG A 104 9.44 -4.56 -6.46
CA ARG A 104 8.32 -4.89 -7.37
C ARG A 104 8.16 -6.38 -7.66
N THR A 105 9.11 -7.22 -7.26
CA THR A 105 9.09 -8.65 -7.59
C THR A 105 9.46 -9.47 -6.37
N VAL A 106 8.74 -10.57 -6.17
CA VAL A 106 9.23 -11.67 -5.35
C VAL A 106 10.21 -12.48 -6.20
N VAL A 107 11.32 -12.92 -5.62
CA VAL A 107 12.33 -13.73 -6.30
C VAL A 107 12.47 -15.05 -5.57
N ILE A 108 12.19 -16.15 -6.26
CA ILE A 108 12.26 -17.51 -5.75
C ILE A 108 13.53 -18.15 -6.32
N LEU A 109 14.41 -18.64 -5.45
CA LEU A 109 15.66 -19.30 -5.83
C LEU A 109 15.44 -20.81 -5.93
N LEU A 110 15.62 -21.37 -7.12
CA LEU A 110 15.28 -22.73 -7.49
C LEU A 110 16.52 -23.50 -8.01
N GLY A 111 17.65 -23.42 -7.29
CA GLY A 111 18.93 -23.98 -7.72
C GLY A 111 19.56 -23.19 -8.85
N ALA A 112 19.83 -23.84 -9.97
CA ALA A 112 20.40 -23.21 -11.18
C ALA A 112 19.47 -22.22 -11.88
N TYR A 113 18.24 -22.05 -11.38
CA TYR A 113 17.26 -21.11 -11.91
C TYR A 113 16.73 -20.22 -10.79
N CYS A 114 16.33 -19.01 -11.15
CA CYS A 114 15.52 -18.14 -10.32
C CYS A 114 14.23 -17.77 -11.06
N LEU A 115 13.17 -17.58 -10.27
CA LEU A 115 11.89 -17.12 -10.75
C LEU A 115 11.59 -15.75 -10.16
N HIS A 116 11.59 -14.74 -11.03
CA HIS A 116 11.12 -13.40 -10.71
C HIS A 116 9.61 -13.32 -10.96
N VAL A 117 8.84 -13.04 -9.93
CA VAL A 117 7.40 -12.86 -10.06
C VAL A 117 7.03 -11.42 -9.81
N HIS A 118 6.69 -10.71 -10.88
CA HIS A 118 6.14 -9.37 -10.79
C HIS A 118 4.67 -9.44 -10.40
N LEU A 119 4.40 -9.07 -9.15
CA LEU A 119 3.04 -9.07 -8.61
C LEU A 119 2.27 -7.90 -9.26
N GLN A 120 1.18 -8.21 -9.95
CA GLN A 120 0.28 -7.20 -10.52
C GLN A 120 -0.90 -6.93 -9.58
N THR A 121 -1.82 -6.05 -10.00
CA THR A 121 -2.98 -5.64 -9.20
C THR A 121 -3.66 -6.82 -8.51
N HIS A 122 -3.94 -6.65 -7.22
CA HIS A 122 -4.68 -7.62 -6.41
C HIS A 122 -4.05 -9.01 -6.29
N CYS A 123 -2.72 -9.12 -6.42
CA CYS A 123 -1.99 -10.38 -6.29
C CYS A 123 -1.38 -10.58 -4.89
N THR A 124 -1.43 -11.82 -4.40
CA THR A 124 -0.82 -12.30 -3.14
C THR A 124 -0.21 -13.66 -3.32
N VAL A 125 0.70 -14.00 -2.40
CA VAL A 125 1.26 -15.35 -2.31
C VAL A 125 0.75 -16.05 -1.06
N GLN A 126 0.30 -17.29 -1.21
CA GLN A 126 -0.16 -18.15 -0.12
C GLN A 126 0.43 -19.57 -0.27
N PRO A 127 1.18 -20.06 0.72
CA PRO A 127 1.58 -21.46 0.80
C PRO A 127 0.42 -22.30 1.36
N TYR A 128 -0.20 -23.10 0.52
CA TYR A 128 -1.24 -24.05 0.92
C TYR A 128 -0.63 -25.42 1.19
N THR A 129 -1.19 -26.18 2.13
CA THR A 129 -0.92 -27.63 2.20
C THR A 129 -1.48 -28.32 0.95
N ALA A 130 -0.94 -29.48 0.59
CA ALA A 130 -1.46 -30.30 -0.51
C ALA A 130 -2.97 -30.56 -0.37
N ALA A 131 -3.43 -30.86 0.84
CA ALA A 131 -4.84 -31.07 1.14
C ALA A 131 -5.69 -29.82 0.87
N GLN A 132 -5.27 -28.64 1.36
CA GLN A 132 -5.97 -27.38 1.10
C GLN A 132 -6.01 -27.08 -0.40
N PHE A 133 -4.89 -27.25 -1.10
CA PHE A 133 -4.83 -26.95 -2.53
C PHE A 133 -5.70 -27.91 -3.36
N HIS A 134 -5.48 -29.23 -3.25
CA HIS A 134 -6.18 -30.19 -4.10
C HIS A 134 -7.66 -30.37 -3.75
N ASN A 135 -8.06 -30.16 -2.49
CA ASN A 135 -9.45 -30.32 -2.09
C ASN A 135 -10.25 -29.02 -2.14
N GLU A 136 -9.65 -27.87 -1.81
CA GLU A 136 -10.40 -26.61 -1.69
C GLU A 136 -10.10 -25.62 -2.83
N VAL A 137 -8.86 -25.57 -3.33
CA VAL A 137 -8.49 -24.62 -4.40
C VAL A 137 -8.78 -25.22 -5.76
N ARG A 138 -8.18 -26.37 -6.09
CA ARG A 138 -8.19 -26.97 -7.43
C ARG A 138 -9.59 -27.31 -7.91
N LYS A 139 -10.41 -27.91 -7.05
CA LYS A 139 -11.75 -28.44 -7.39
C LYS A 139 -12.86 -27.38 -7.41
N VAL A 140 -12.56 -26.12 -7.08
CA VAL A 140 -13.55 -25.04 -7.03
C VAL A 140 -13.30 -24.09 -8.19
N ASN A 141 -14.33 -23.79 -8.96
CA ASN A 141 -14.19 -22.86 -10.08
C ASN A 141 -13.75 -21.47 -9.59
N SER A 142 -12.97 -20.76 -10.42
CA SER A 142 -12.40 -19.44 -10.08
C SER A 142 -13.42 -18.39 -9.62
N LYS A 143 -14.64 -18.37 -10.19
CA LYS A 143 -15.70 -17.40 -9.81
C LYS A 143 -16.22 -17.67 -8.40
N THR A 144 -16.47 -18.94 -8.09
CA THR A 144 -16.93 -19.40 -6.78
C THR A 144 -15.83 -19.25 -5.73
N ARG A 145 -14.60 -19.60 -6.09
CA ARG A 145 -13.42 -19.45 -5.23
C ARG A 145 -13.18 -18.00 -4.81
N GLY A 146 -13.50 -17.05 -5.69
CA GLY A 146 -13.37 -15.61 -5.44
C GLY A 146 -11.97 -15.05 -5.75
N PHE A 147 -11.09 -15.89 -6.31
CA PHE A 147 -9.78 -15.50 -6.83
C PHE A 147 -9.33 -16.49 -7.90
N ARG A 148 -8.35 -16.07 -8.69
CA ARG A 148 -7.69 -16.83 -9.74
C ARG A 148 -6.27 -17.23 -9.32
N VAL A 149 -5.76 -18.29 -9.92
CA VAL A 149 -4.40 -18.81 -9.76
C VAL A 149 -3.67 -18.61 -11.10
N PRO A 150 -3.14 -17.41 -11.40
CA PRO A 150 -2.31 -17.23 -12.59
C PRO A 150 -1.13 -18.19 -12.64
N PHE A 151 -0.63 -18.58 -11.46
CA PHE A 151 0.56 -19.41 -11.31
C PHE A 151 0.62 -20.04 -9.90
N ALA A 152 1.01 -21.31 -9.81
CA ALA A 152 1.32 -21.98 -8.54
C ALA A 152 2.41 -23.05 -8.74
N LEU A 153 3.28 -23.18 -7.73
CA LEU A 153 4.41 -24.10 -7.67
C LEU A 153 4.13 -25.22 -6.68
N ASP A 154 4.15 -26.47 -7.13
CA ASP A 154 3.86 -27.65 -6.31
C ASP A 154 5.14 -28.32 -5.83
N PHE A 155 5.33 -28.37 -4.52
CA PHE A 155 6.46 -29.02 -3.86
C PHE A 155 6.05 -30.34 -3.17
N GLY A 156 4.95 -30.95 -3.61
CA GLY A 156 4.40 -32.20 -3.09
C GLY A 156 3.56 -31.98 -1.83
N SER A 157 4.20 -31.67 -0.69
CA SER A 157 3.48 -31.46 0.57
C SER A 157 2.79 -30.10 0.66
N TYR A 158 3.27 -29.14 -0.12
CA TYR A 158 2.81 -27.77 -0.13
C TYR A 158 2.78 -27.23 -1.55
N VAL A 159 1.81 -26.36 -1.82
CA VAL A 159 1.66 -25.67 -3.10
C VAL A 159 1.71 -24.17 -2.86
N LEU A 160 2.75 -23.53 -3.38
CA LEU A 160 2.94 -22.09 -3.30
C LEU A 160 2.11 -21.40 -4.39
N THR A 161 1.04 -20.72 -4.00
CA THR A 161 0.05 -20.18 -4.93
C THR A 161 0.15 -18.66 -5.02
N PHE A 162 0.27 -18.15 -6.24
CA PHE A 162 0.11 -16.72 -6.53
C PHE A 162 -1.36 -16.48 -6.86
N ALA A 163 -2.12 -16.03 -5.88
CA ALA A 163 -3.54 -15.72 -6.02
C ALA A 163 -3.73 -14.30 -6.58
N SER A 164 -4.70 -14.09 -7.46
CA SER A 164 -5.00 -12.78 -8.09
C SER A 164 -6.49 -12.62 -8.37
N LEU A 165 -7.04 -11.40 -8.39
CA LEU A 165 -8.45 -11.19 -8.80
C LEU A 165 -8.63 -11.35 -10.32
N ASP A 166 -7.63 -10.94 -11.09
CA ASP A 166 -7.71 -10.67 -12.53
C ASP A 166 -6.89 -11.65 -13.39
N ASN A 167 -6.26 -12.65 -12.77
CA ASN A 167 -5.31 -13.57 -13.41
C ASN A 167 -4.04 -12.88 -13.92
N LEU A 168 -3.68 -11.73 -13.33
CA LEU A 168 -2.50 -10.98 -13.72
C LEU A 168 -1.36 -11.21 -12.73
N CYS A 169 -0.29 -11.80 -13.25
CA CYS A 169 0.99 -12.03 -12.60
C CYS A 169 2.02 -12.24 -13.70
N THR A 170 3.24 -11.72 -13.60
CA THR A 170 4.25 -11.93 -14.65
C THR A 170 5.40 -12.76 -14.09
N PRO A 171 5.44 -14.07 -14.37
CA PRO A 171 6.61 -14.90 -14.08
C PRO A 171 7.73 -14.59 -15.08
N LEU A 172 8.97 -14.57 -14.63
CA LEU A 172 10.16 -14.47 -15.46
C LEU A 172 11.19 -15.43 -14.91
N TRP A 173 11.49 -16.47 -15.69
CA TRP A 173 12.52 -17.45 -15.40
C TRP A 173 13.88 -16.94 -15.87
N CYS A 174 14.91 -17.12 -15.05
CA CYS A 174 16.29 -16.78 -15.40
C CYS A 174 17.23 -17.86 -14.84
N GLN A 175 18.36 -18.13 -15.49
CA GLN A 175 19.41 -18.98 -14.93
C GLN A 175 20.31 -18.20 -13.95
N ASP A 176 20.55 -16.91 -14.23
CA ASP A 176 21.40 -16.07 -13.40
C ASP A 176 20.64 -15.27 -12.34
N LEU A 177 21.09 -15.36 -11.09
CA LEU A 177 20.70 -14.46 -9.98
C LEU A 177 20.89 -12.98 -10.32
N VAL A 178 21.82 -12.68 -11.22
CA VAL A 178 22.21 -11.31 -11.61
C VAL A 178 21.47 -10.86 -12.88
N HIS A 179 20.34 -11.47 -13.22
CA HIS A 179 19.60 -11.08 -14.41
C HIS A 179 19.27 -9.56 -14.42
N PRO A 180 19.53 -8.81 -15.51
CA PRO A 180 19.36 -7.35 -15.53
C PRO A 180 17.97 -6.84 -15.09
N SER A 181 16.93 -7.65 -15.25
CA SER A 181 15.57 -7.33 -14.77
C SER A 181 15.47 -7.25 -13.24
N SER A 182 16.32 -7.98 -12.49
CA SER A 182 16.40 -7.91 -11.03
C SER A 182 16.92 -6.56 -10.55
N ARG A 183 17.70 -5.85 -11.39
CA ARG A 183 18.27 -4.53 -11.13
C ARG A 183 17.42 -3.37 -11.65
N LYS A 184 16.27 -3.65 -12.25
CA LYS A 184 15.41 -2.61 -12.84
C LYS A 184 14.83 -1.64 -11.80
N TYR A 185 14.55 -2.15 -10.60
CA TYR A 185 13.96 -1.38 -9.51
C TYR A 185 14.95 -1.29 -8.36
N LEU A 186 15.39 -0.08 -8.03
CA LEU A 186 16.31 0.15 -6.93
C LEU A 186 15.57 0.01 -5.61
N ASP A 187 16.09 -0.84 -4.73
CA ASP A 187 15.68 -0.89 -3.33
C ASP A 187 16.40 0.22 -2.56
N VAL A 188 15.62 1.13 -1.97
CA VAL A 188 16.15 2.31 -1.28
C VAL A 188 16.95 1.96 -0.02
N ILE A 189 16.72 0.79 0.59
CA ILE A 189 17.46 0.32 1.78
C ILE A 189 18.79 -0.28 1.35
N THR A 190 18.76 -1.31 0.49
CA THR A 190 19.98 -2.07 0.15
C THR A 190 20.84 -1.40 -0.91
N ALA A 191 20.28 -0.47 -1.69
CA ALA A 191 20.98 0.25 -2.75
C ALA A 191 20.86 1.78 -2.59
N HIS A 192 20.89 2.29 -1.35
CA HIS A 192 20.63 3.70 -1.05
C HIS A 192 21.49 4.68 -1.86
N ARG A 193 22.81 4.46 -1.98
CA ARG A 193 23.69 5.30 -2.79
C ARG A 193 23.25 5.35 -4.26
N ARG A 194 22.96 4.19 -4.87
CA ARG A 194 22.48 4.11 -6.26
C ARG A 194 21.12 4.75 -6.44
N PHE A 195 20.26 4.68 -5.42
CA PHE A 195 18.99 5.39 -5.38
C PHE A 195 19.22 6.91 -5.44
N LEU A 196 20.12 7.45 -4.60
CA LEU A 196 20.49 8.87 -4.62
C LEU A 196 21.11 9.27 -5.97
N ASP A 197 21.96 8.43 -6.58
CA ASP A 197 22.49 8.66 -7.93
C ASP A 197 21.37 8.73 -8.98
N GLY A 198 20.34 7.89 -8.83
CA GLY A 198 19.12 7.89 -9.65
C GLY A 198 18.37 9.21 -9.56
N VAL A 199 18.16 9.71 -8.35
CA VAL A 199 17.48 10.99 -8.10
C VAL A 199 18.33 12.17 -8.58
N ALA A 200 19.63 12.17 -8.27
CA ALA A 200 20.57 13.22 -8.67
C ALA A 200 20.64 13.36 -10.20
N ARG A 201 20.68 12.24 -10.93
CA ARG A 201 20.61 12.24 -12.40
C ARG A 201 19.32 12.89 -12.90
N TYR A 202 18.19 12.57 -12.31
CA TYR A 202 16.92 13.18 -12.70
C TYR A 202 16.90 14.69 -12.43
N VAL A 203 17.42 15.13 -11.28
CA VAL A 203 17.57 16.56 -10.97
C VAL A 203 18.43 17.23 -12.04
N LEU A 204 19.57 16.65 -12.43
CA LEU A 204 20.38 17.18 -13.53
C LEU A 204 19.61 17.25 -14.85
N GLU A 205 18.86 16.21 -15.23
CA GLU A 205 18.08 16.17 -16.48
C GLU A 205 16.94 17.22 -16.52
N ILE A 206 16.45 17.65 -15.36
CA ILE A 206 15.52 18.78 -15.26
C ILE A 206 16.19 20.07 -15.72
N PHE A 207 17.44 20.32 -15.31
CA PHE A 207 18.15 21.58 -15.59
C PHE A 207 18.94 21.55 -16.89
N TYR A 208 19.42 20.38 -17.32
CA TYR A 208 20.33 20.25 -18.45
C TYR A 208 19.74 19.36 -19.55
N THR A 209 20.18 19.60 -20.79
CA THR A 209 19.93 18.73 -21.93
C THR A 209 21.27 18.21 -22.42
N TYR A 210 21.41 16.89 -22.52
CA TYR A 210 22.56 16.30 -23.18
C TYR A 210 22.40 16.43 -24.69
N ASN A 211 23.33 17.13 -25.34
CA ASN A 211 23.40 17.19 -26.79
C ASN A 211 24.23 16.01 -27.28
N THR A 212 23.58 15.02 -27.89
CA THR A 212 24.24 13.81 -28.39
C THR A 212 25.26 14.09 -29.50
N LYS A 213 25.15 15.22 -30.21
CA LYS A 213 26.08 15.59 -31.29
C LYS A 213 27.38 16.19 -30.77
N SER A 214 27.31 17.03 -29.74
CA SER A 214 28.50 17.64 -29.13
C SER A 214 29.04 16.86 -27.93
N ALA A 215 28.31 15.86 -27.45
CA ALA A 215 28.58 15.16 -26.19
C ALA A 215 28.66 16.11 -24.97
N GLU A 216 27.96 17.25 -25.03
CA GLU A 216 27.97 18.27 -23.98
C GLU A 216 26.61 18.41 -23.32
N TRP A 217 26.63 18.72 -22.02
CA TRP A 217 25.44 19.12 -21.28
C TRP A 217 25.22 20.61 -21.41
N THR A 218 24.06 21.00 -21.92
CA THR A 218 23.67 22.41 -22.07
C THR A 218 22.56 22.75 -21.09
N LEU A 219 22.70 23.90 -20.41
CA LEU A 219 21.71 24.38 -19.46
C LEU A 219 20.41 24.77 -20.19
N ARG A 220 19.28 24.26 -19.70
CA ARG A 220 17.96 24.61 -20.23
C ARG A 220 17.55 26.00 -19.79
N LYS A 221 16.90 26.74 -20.68
CA LYS A 221 16.24 28.01 -20.34
C LYS A 221 15.07 27.81 -19.35
N THR A 222 14.40 26.67 -19.43
CA THR A 222 13.28 26.32 -18.54
C THR A 222 13.42 24.86 -18.10
N PRO A 223 13.27 24.56 -16.80
CA PRO A 223 13.28 23.19 -16.27
C PRO A 223 12.33 22.25 -17.03
N ALA A 224 12.81 21.07 -17.43
CA ALA A 224 12.01 20.07 -18.15
C ALA A 224 11.01 19.36 -17.22
N ALA A 225 9.83 18.99 -17.76
CA ALA A 225 8.76 18.28 -17.05
C ALA A 225 8.32 18.92 -15.71
N SER A 226 8.67 20.18 -15.49
CA SER A 226 8.56 20.84 -14.21
C SER A 226 7.13 21.06 -13.77
N THR A 227 6.18 21.06 -14.70
CA THR A 227 4.75 21.37 -14.48
C THR A 227 3.90 20.15 -14.14
N VAL A 228 4.42 18.93 -14.36
CA VAL A 228 3.72 17.69 -14.01
C VAL A 228 3.77 17.50 -12.50
N LEU A 229 2.72 16.97 -11.88
CA LEU A 229 2.75 16.63 -10.45
C LEU A 229 3.93 15.71 -10.12
N ALA A 230 4.66 16.03 -9.05
CA ALA A 230 5.80 15.24 -8.60
C ALA A 230 5.38 13.79 -8.29
N THR A 231 4.19 13.60 -7.72
CA THR A 231 3.61 12.27 -7.46
C THR A 231 3.44 11.43 -8.74
N THR A 232 3.15 12.06 -9.88
CA THR A 232 3.05 11.38 -11.18
C THR A 232 4.42 11.08 -11.76
N VAL A 233 5.36 12.03 -11.70
CA VAL A 233 6.74 11.81 -12.14
C VAL A 233 7.37 10.62 -11.41
N ILE A 234 7.20 10.53 -10.09
CA ILE A 234 7.73 9.43 -9.28
C ILE A 234 7.20 8.07 -9.75
N ARG A 235 5.89 7.97 -9.99
CA ARG A 235 5.24 6.71 -10.37
C ARG A 235 5.50 6.29 -11.81
N GLU A 236 5.65 7.23 -12.73
CA GLU A 236 5.69 6.93 -14.17
C GLU A 236 7.10 7.06 -14.76
N THR A 237 7.80 8.16 -14.45
CA THR A 237 9.14 8.48 -14.98
C THR A 237 10.23 7.86 -14.13
N LEU A 238 10.16 8.03 -12.81
CA LEU A 238 11.17 7.53 -11.86
C LEU A 238 10.83 6.17 -11.25
N LYS A 239 9.95 5.39 -11.88
CA LYS A 239 9.49 4.11 -11.35
C LYS A 239 10.59 3.08 -11.10
N SER A 240 11.73 3.18 -11.80
CA SER A 240 12.92 2.35 -11.60
C SER A 240 13.77 2.81 -10.41
N VAL A 241 13.73 4.11 -10.07
CA VAL A 241 14.44 4.69 -8.93
C VAL A 241 13.60 4.56 -7.67
N PHE A 242 12.34 5.02 -7.71
CA PHE A 242 11.34 4.82 -6.66
C PHE A 242 10.63 3.48 -6.83
N GLY A 243 11.42 2.40 -6.75
CA GLY A 243 10.92 1.04 -6.84
C GLY A 243 9.80 0.78 -5.83
N GLY A 244 8.71 0.13 -6.25
CA GLY A 244 7.62 -0.20 -5.32
C GLY A 244 6.68 0.96 -4.98
N VAL A 245 6.95 2.21 -5.37
CA VAL A 245 6.06 3.34 -5.08
C VAL A 245 4.88 3.37 -6.04
N GLY A 246 3.66 3.18 -5.54
CA GLY A 246 2.43 3.32 -6.32
C GLY A 246 1.56 4.49 -5.87
N VAL A 247 0.24 4.31 -5.94
CA VAL A 247 -0.74 5.39 -5.75
C VAL A 247 -0.85 5.78 -4.29
N TYR A 248 -0.90 4.81 -3.36
CA TYR A 248 -1.04 5.15 -1.95
C TYR A 248 0.32 5.42 -1.31
N THR A 249 1.36 4.64 -1.66
CA THR A 249 2.71 4.81 -1.09
C THR A 249 3.24 6.20 -1.36
N VAL A 250 3.03 6.76 -2.57
CA VAL A 250 3.52 8.12 -2.85
C VAL A 250 2.85 9.17 -1.96
N LEU A 251 1.59 8.98 -1.57
CA LEU A 251 0.88 9.91 -0.67
C LEU A 251 1.39 9.78 0.77
N GLU A 252 1.69 8.56 1.20
CA GLU A 252 2.29 8.30 2.52
C GLU A 252 3.73 8.85 2.60
N VAL A 253 4.52 8.70 1.55
CA VAL A 253 5.86 9.31 1.45
C VAL A 253 5.75 10.85 1.48
N PHE A 254 4.80 11.44 0.74
CA PHE A 254 4.62 12.89 0.74
C PHE A 254 4.17 13.42 2.11
N PHE A 255 3.30 12.71 2.82
CA PHE A 255 2.94 13.05 4.19
C PHE A 255 4.15 13.05 5.12
N LYS A 256 4.96 11.97 5.10
CA LYS A 256 6.20 11.87 5.90
C LYS A 256 7.22 12.95 5.54
N ALA A 257 7.33 13.31 4.26
CA ALA A 257 8.20 14.38 3.78
C ALA A 257 7.65 15.79 4.08
N GLY A 258 6.41 15.91 4.57
CA GLY A 258 5.73 17.18 4.75
C GLY A 258 5.46 17.93 3.45
N LEU A 259 5.27 17.22 2.35
CA LEU A 259 5.07 17.79 1.02
C LEU A 259 3.61 17.70 0.60
N SER A 260 3.09 18.78 0.01
CA SER A 260 1.79 18.76 -0.65
C SER A 260 1.84 17.83 -1.89
N PRO A 261 0.90 16.87 -2.04
CA PRO A 261 0.84 16.01 -3.24
C PRO A 261 0.48 16.77 -4.52
N PHE A 262 0.10 18.06 -4.39
CA PHE A 262 -0.17 18.98 -5.48
C PHE A 262 1.07 19.76 -5.95
N PHE A 263 2.22 19.56 -5.31
CA PHE A 263 3.46 20.09 -5.83
C PHE A 263 3.79 19.45 -7.18
N THR A 264 4.24 20.30 -8.07
CA THR A 264 4.83 19.92 -9.34
C THR A 264 6.23 19.35 -9.15
N ALA A 265 6.74 18.65 -10.17
CA ALA A 265 8.09 18.11 -10.17
C ALA A 265 9.14 19.21 -10.01
N GLY A 266 8.94 20.38 -10.62
CA GLY A 266 9.84 21.52 -10.45
C GLY A 266 9.85 22.07 -9.02
N GLU A 267 8.71 22.10 -8.34
CA GLU A 267 8.65 22.56 -6.94
C GLU A 267 9.33 21.61 -5.95
N VAL A 268 9.39 20.32 -6.27
CA VAL A 268 10.04 19.30 -5.44
C VAL A 268 11.51 19.15 -5.82
N PHE A 269 11.81 18.77 -7.06
CA PHE A 269 13.14 18.36 -7.52
C PHE A 269 14.11 19.52 -7.81
N CYS A 270 13.62 20.77 -7.91
CA CYS A 270 14.51 21.94 -7.98
C CYS A 270 14.84 22.53 -6.59
N CYS A 271 14.28 21.97 -5.52
CA CYS A 271 14.51 22.40 -4.14
C CYS A 271 15.27 21.30 -3.39
N ALA A 272 16.46 21.62 -2.89
CA ALA A 272 17.32 20.67 -2.20
C ALA A 272 16.62 20.04 -0.99
N SER A 273 16.00 20.89 -0.14
CA SER A 273 15.31 20.42 1.07
C SER A 273 14.13 19.51 0.78
N ARG A 274 13.25 19.88 -0.17
CA ARG A 274 12.09 19.05 -0.53
C ARG A 274 12.51 17.72 -1.16
N THR A 275 13.53 17.73 -2.02
CA THR A 275 14.08 16.50 -2.62
C THR A 275 14.68 15.59 -1.58
N ALA A 276 15.47 16.14 -0.65
CA ALA A 276 16.07 15.39 0.45
C ALA A 276 15.01 14.80 1.38
N ARG A 277 14.01 15.58 1.80
CA ARG A 277 12.87 15.08 2.60
C ARG A 277 12.11 13.96 1.89
N LEU A 278 11.90 14.07 0.58
CA LEU A 278 11.26 13.02 -0.21
C LEU A 278 12.09 11.72 -0.20
N CYS A 279 13.41 11.81 -0.39
CA CYS A 279 14.32 10.67 -0.37
C CYS A 279 14.35 9.98 0.99
N GLU A 280 14.46 10.78 2.06
CA GLU A 280 14.48 10.29 3.43
C GLU A 280 13.14 9.67 3.86
N ALA A 281 12.02 10.29 3.48
CA ALA A 281 10.69 9.76 3.73
C ALA A 281 10.45 8.42 3.03
N PHE A 282 10.96 8.23 1.81
CA PHE A 282 10.85 6.96 1.12
C PHE A 282 11.73 5.88 1.77
N TRP A 283 12.97 6.23 2.15
CA TRP A 283 13.84 5.33 2.91
C TRP A 283 13.17 4.91 4.23
N GLN A 284 12.63 5.86 4.99
CA GLN A 284 11.92 5.60 6.24
C GLN A 284 10.76 4.62 6.04
N LEU A 285 9.92 4.84 5.03
CA LEU A 285 8.79 3.96 4.75
C LEU A 285 9.25 2.53 4.43
N ALA A 286 10.29 2.39 3.61
CA ALA A 286 10.87 1.09 3.28
C ALA A 286 11.49 0.42 4.52
N TYR A 287 12.15 1.18 5.38
CA TYR A 287 12.74 0.71 6.63
C TYR A 287 11.66 0.18 7.57
N GLU A 288 10.59 0.95 7.80
CA GLU A 288 9.44 0.54 8.61
C GLU A 288 8.77 -0.73 8.06
N CYS A 289 8.70 -0.87 6.73
CA CYS A 289 8.22 -2.11 6.11
C CYS A 289 9.14 -3.29 6.43
N ASN A 290 10.46 -3.13 6.35
CA ASN A 290 11.40 -4.22 6.62
C ASN A 290 11.43 -4.61 8.11
N THR A 291 11.31 -3.65 9.04
CA THR A 291 11.53 -3.89 10.48
C THR A 291 10.26 -4.18 11.26
N THR A 292 9.13 -3.56 10.91
CA THR A 292 7.91 -3.64 11.74
C THR A 292 6.76 -4.38 11.07
N LEU A 293 6.79 -4.57 9.74
CA LEU A 293 5.73 -5.30 9.05
C LEU A 293 5.71 -6.80 9.41
N PRO A 294 6.83 -7.52 9.56
CA PRO A 294 6.83 -8.91 10.02
C PRO A 294 6.02 -9.11 11.31
N THR A 295 6.30 -8.32 12.34
CA THR A 295 5.59 -8.36 13.63
C THR A 295 4.10 -8.06 13.47
N PHE A 296 3.74 -7.16 12.55
CA PHE A 296 2.35 -6.88 12.24
C PHE A 296 1.65 -8.05 11.56
N LEU A 297 2.35 -8.78 10.68
CA LEU A 297 1.79 -9.90 9.90
C LEU A 297 1.62 -11.17 10.74
N GLU A 298 2.56 -11.48 11.63
CA GLU A 298 2.55 -12.71 12.46
C GLU A 298 1.19 -13.10 13.06
N PRO A 299 0.46 -12.23 13.77
CA PRO A 299 -0.81 -12.59 14.40
C PRO A 299 -1.93 -12.90 13.40
N ASN A 300 -1.72 -12.70 12.10
CA ASN A 300 -2.72 -12.91 11.05
C ASN A 300 -2.53 -14.24 10.30
N TYR A 301 -1.48 -15.02 10.59
CA TYR A 301 -1.29 -16.33 10.00
C TYR A 301 -2.06 -17.40 10.76
N ALA A 302 -2.73 -18.28 10.02
CA ALA A 302 -3.27 -19.55 10.50
C ALA A 302 -2.49 -20.68 9.85
N GLY A 303 -1.46 -21.19 10.56
CA GLY A 303 -0.43 -22.01 9.96
C GLY A 303 0.47 -21.16 9.06
N TYR A 304 0.49 -21.44 7.76
CA TYR A 304 1.26 -20.69 6.76
C TYR A 304 0.44 -19.72 5.92
N VAL A 305 -0.90 -19.75 6.06
CA VAL A 305 -1.82 -18.95 5.24
C VAL A 305 -2.27 -17.72 6.01
N LEU A 306 -2.32 -16.55 5.35
CA LEU A 306 -2.93 -15.36 5.94
C LEU A 306 -4.45 -15.55 6.07
N ALA A 307 -4.97 -15.37 7.28
CA ALA A 307 -6.39 -15.45 7.61
C ALA A 307 -6.86 -14.29 8.52
N PRO A 308 -6.60 -13.02 8.16
CA PRO A 308 -6.88 -11.90 9.03
C PRO A 308 -8.38 -11.69 9.24
N THR A 309 -8.77 -11.39 10.49
CA THR A 309 -10.13 -10.92 10.81
C THR A 309 -10.37 -9.51 10.28
N LYS A 310 -11.62 -9.06 10.25
CA LYS A 310 -11.94 -7.66 9.89
C LYS A 310 -11.24 -6.64 10.79
N GLN A 311 -11.13 -6.93 12.08
CA GLN A 311 -10.44 -6.03 13.02
C GLN A 311 -8.94 -5.97 12.73
N GLN A 312 -8.31 -7.11 12.46
CA GLN A 312 -6.90 -7.19 12.06
C GLN A 312 -6.62 -6.45 10.75
N ARG A 313 -7.49 -6.64 9.76
CA ARG A 313 -7.53 -5.89 8.50
C ARG A 313 -7.53 -4.37 8.73
N LEU A 314 -8.43 -3.87 9.58
CA LEU A 314 -8.50 -2.44 9.93
C LEU A 314 -7.23 -1.93 10.62
N LYS A 315 -6.53 -2.77 11.39
CA LYS A 315 -5.28 -2.34 12.05
C LYS A 315 -4.21 -1.91 11.05
N TYR A 316 -4.26 -2.38 9.79
CA TYR A 316 -3.34 -1.89 8.77
C TYR A 316 -3.53 -0.39 8.48
N SER A 317 -4.77 0.11 8.55
CA SER A 317 -5.05 1.54 8.35
C SER A 317 -4.36 2.45 9.38
N TYR A 318 -4.01 1.92 10.56
CA TYR A 318 -3.23 2.68 11.56
C TYR A 318 -1.75 2.82 11.19
N ARG A 319 -1.25 1.99 10.27
CA ARG A 319 0.10 2.11 9.71
C ARG A 319 0.19 3.12 8.57
N LEU A 320 -0.97 3.53 8.05
CA LEU A 320 -1.07 4.61 7.06
C LEU A 320 -1.35 5.92 7.79
N HIS A 321 -0.82 7.01 7.27
CA HIS A 321 -1.01 8.35 7.82
C HIS A 321 -2.25 9.01 7.23
N VAL A 322 -2.44 8.95 5.91
CA VAL A 322 -3.46 9.73 5.18
C VAL A 322 -4.39 8.90 4.31
N PHE A 323 -3.88 7.86 3.64
CA PHE A 323 -4.62 7.19 2.58
C PHE A 323 -5.83 6.42 3.10
N GLY A 324 -7.01 6.71 2.56
CA GLY A 324 -8.26 6.02 2.93
C GLY A 324 -8.70 6.23 4.38
N LYS A 325 -8.18 7.26 5.06
CA LYS A 325 -8.55 7.61 6.44
C LYS A 325 -9.45 8.83 6.46
N LYS A 326 -10.27 8.98 7.50
CA LYS A 326 -11.09 10.19 7.72
C LYS A 326 -10.28 11.32 8.36
N ARG A 327 -9.31 10.95 9.20
CA ARG A 327 -8.45 11.83 10.00
C ARG A 327 -7.01 11.32 9.97
N ALA A 328 -6.06 12.24 9.97
CA ALA A 328 -4.64 11.96 10.13
C ALA A 328 -4.21 12.36 11.54
N ARG A 329 -3.53 11.45 12.25
CA ARG A 329 -2.89 11.77 13.53
C ARG A 329 -1.55 12.45 13.27
N MET A 330 -1.20 13.42 14.10
CA MET A 330 0.05 14.17 13.97
C MET A 330 0.40 14.88 15.29
N SER A 331 1.60 15.47 15.34
CA SER A 331 2.00 16.31 16.47
C SER A 331 1.22 17.62 16.50
N GLU A 332 1.08 18.23 17.67
CA GLU A 332 0.48 19.56 17.79
C GLU A 332 1.26 20.61 16.96
N ARG A 333 2.58 20.44 16.87
CA ARG A 333 3.45 21.26 16.01
C ARG A 333 3.06 21.12 14.53
N MET A 334 2.95 19.90 14.02
CA MET A 334 2.56 19.64 12.62
C MET A 334 1.15 20.15 12.33
N LYS A 335 0.21 20.01 13.27
CA LYS A 335 -1.14 20.58 13.15
C LYS A 335 -1.10 22.10 13.03
N ARG A 336 -0.29 22.80 13.82
CA ARG A 336 -0.12 24.25 13.72
C ARG A 336 0.40 24.67 12.34
N LEU A 337 1.42 23.97 11.82
CA LEU A 337 1.93 24.19 10.47
C LEU A 337 0.83 23.95 9.41
N CYS A 338 0.02 22.90 9.58
CA CYS A 338 -1.10 22.61 8.69
C CYS A 338 -2.15 23.73 8.69
N LEU A 339 -2.55 24.21 9.86
CA LEU A 339 -3.53 25.31 9.99
C LEU A 339 -2.98 26.62 9.43
N GLN A 340 -1.68 26.90 9.61
CA GLN A 340 -1.02 28.05 9.00
C GLN A 340 -0.99 27.93 7.47
N TYR A 341 -0.65 26.75 6.95
CA TYR A 341 -0.66 26.46 5.52
C TYR A 341 -2.04 26.70 4.91
N GLU A 342 -3.11 26.16 5.50
CA GLU A 342 -4.48 26.35 5.04
C GLU A 342 -4.93 27.81 5.12
N ARG A 343 -4.55 28.53 6.18
CA ARG A 343 -4.84 29.97 6.32
C ARG A 343 -4.20 30.79 5.20
N VAL A 344 -2.93 30.52 4.89
CA VAL A 344 -2.23 31.20 3.78
C VAL A 344 -2.91 30.87 2.46
N LEU A 345 -3.26 29.61 2.18
CA LEU A 345 -3.98 29.26 0.96
C LEU A 345 -5.35 29.95 0.86
N GLY A 346 -6.10 30.03 1.96
CA GLY A 346 -7.40 30.68 2.01
C GLY A 346 -7.35 32.16 1.65
N ALA A 347 -6.28 32.87 2.04
CA ALA A 347 -6.08 34.28 1.70
C ALA A 347 -5.86 34.54 0.19
N TYR A 348 -5.59 33.49 -0.60
CA TYR A 348 -5.43 33.57 -2.06
C TYR A 348 -6.52 32.79 -2.82
N ALA A 349 -7.59 32.35 -2.15
CA ALA A 349 -8.66 31.58 -2.79
C ALA A 349 -9.59 32.42 -3.68
N ASP A 350 -9.64 33.74 -3.47
CA ASP A 350 -10.53 34.65 -4.20
C ASP A 350 -10.08 34.85 -5.66
N VAL A 351 -11.07 34.81 -6.56
CA VAL A 351 -10.89 34.63 -8.01
C VAL A 351 -10.38 35.88 -8.72
N ASP A 352 -10.42 37.05 -8.07
CA ASP A 352 -10.07 38.35 -8.67
C ASP A 352 -8.62 38.79 -8.39
N ALA A 353 -7.82 37.95 -7.72
CA ALA A 353 -6.42 38.27 -7.45
C ALA A 353 -5.53 38.02 -8.67
N ASN A 354 -4.62 38.97 -8.96
CA ASN A 354 -3.49 38.77 -9.87
C ASN A 354 -2.77 37.46 -9.55
N MET A 355 -2.27 36.75 -10.57
CA MET A 355 -1.53 35.49 -10.35
C MET A 355 -0.32 35.73 -9.43
N VAL A 356 -0.23 34.96 -8.35
CA VAL A 356 0.84 35.07 -7.35
C VAL A 356 1.73 33.84 -7.42
N ILE A 357 3.04 34.04 -7.34
CA ILE A 357 4.00 32.95 -7.35
C ILE A 357 4.03 32.30 -5.96
N ARG A 358 3.81 30.98 -5.88
CA ARG A 358 3.69 30.24 -4.61
C ARG A 358 4.86 30.40 -3.66
N ASN A 359 6.06 30.60 -4.18
CA ASN A 359 7.27 30.69 -3.34
C ASN A 359 7.50 32.10 -2.75
N THR A 360 6.63 33.08 -3.05
CA THR A 360 6.74 34.46 -2.55
C THR A 360 5.74 34.77 -1.42
N ILE A 361 4.87 33.83 -1.04
CA ILE A 361 3.76 34.08 -0.09
C ILE A 361 4.04 33.60 1.33
N GLY A 362 5.28 33.22 1.65
CA GLY A 362 5.66 32.73 2.98
C GLY A 362 4.97 31.41 3.36
N LEU A 363 4.72 30.53 2.38
CA LEU A 363 4.10 29.23 2.61
C LEU A 363 5.14 28.21 3.11
N TYR A 364 5.01 27.76 4.36
CA TYR A 364 5.83 26.70 4.94
C TYR A 364 5.24 25.32 4.70
N ASP A 365 6.10 24.35 4.42
CA ASP A 365 5.73 22.96 4.27
C ASP A 365 5.31 22.34 5.63
N VAL A 366 4.30 21.46 5.61
CA VAL A 366 3.74 20.83 6.82
C VAL A 366 4.60 19.63 7.23
N PHE A 367 5.80 19.88 7.73
CA PHE A 367 6.82 18.86 7.99
C PHE A 367 7.04 18.57 9.48
N GLU A 368 7.17 17.28 9.81
CA GLU A 368 7.50 16.78 11.16
C GLU A 368 8.72 15.84 11.08
N PRO A 369 9.93 16.30 11.49
CA PRO A 369 11.18 15.53 11.39
C PRO A 369 11.12 14.14 12.04
N THR A 370 10.36 14.01 13.14
CA THR A 370 10.18 12.73 13.85
C THR A 370 9.61 11.63 12.96
N LEU A 371 8.87 11.97 11.90
CA LEU A 371 8.31 10.99 10.97
C LEU A 371 9.35 10.30 10.07
N ILE A 372 10.59 10.80 10.05
CA ILE A 372 11.74 10.28 9.29
C ILE A 372 12.99 10.11 10.16
N GLU A 373 12.80 9.91 11.48
CA GLU A 373 13.88 9.86 12.47
C GLU A 373 14.94 8.78 12.18
N ASP A 374 14.52 7.55 11.84
CA ASP A 374 15.48 6.47 11.52
C ASP A 374 16.31 6.81 10.29
N ALA A 375 15.67 7.44 9.29
CA ALA A 375 16.32 7.87 8.07
C ALA A 375 17.38 8.96 8.33
N LEU A 376 17.10 9.89 9.24
CA LEU A 376 18.06 10.90 9.69
C LEU A 376 19.18 10.35 10.57
N SER A 377 18.98 9.17 11.17
CA SER A 377 19.96 8.53 12.07
C SER A 377 20.99 7.66 11.34
N LYS A 378 20.78 7.37 10.05
CA LYS A 378 21.71 6.53 9.27
C LYS A 378 22.98 7.30 8.84
N PRO A 379 24.11 6.62 8.57
CA PRO A 379 25.38 7.28 8.23
C PRO A 379 25.32 8.19 7.00
N LEU A 380 24.59 7.80 5.95
CA LEU A 380 24.39 8.58 4.73
C LEU A 380 23.00 9.24 4.75
N ASN A 381 22.78 10.18 5.69
CA ASN A 381 21.55 10.96 5.75
C ASN A 381 21.68 12.31 5.01
N LEU A 382 20.55 12.90 4.66
CA LEU A 382 20.46 14.16 3.93
C LEU A 382 20.02 15.34 4.82
N GLY A 383 20.24 15.25 6.14
CA GLY A 383 19.80 16.27 7.10
C GLY A 383 20.30 17.68 6.76
N HIS A 384 21.55 17.81 6.30
CA HIS A 384 22.16 19.07 5.88
C HIS A 384 21.47 19.70 4.65
N LEU A 385 20.91 18.90 3.74
CA LEU A 385 20.10 19.43 2.63
C LEU A 385 18.69 19.82 3.09
N ILE A 386 18.13 19.11 4.09
CA ILE A 386 16.78 19.35 4.60
C ILE A 386 16.71 20.67 5.38
N PHE A 387 17.61 20.85 6.34
CA PHE A 387 17.59 21.98 7.27
C PHE A 387 18.55 23.10 6.87
N GLY A 388 19.51 22.83 6.00
CA GLY A 388 20.69 23.68 5.81
C GLY A 388 21.84 23.19 6.68
N ILE A 389 23.09 23.41 6.25
CA ILE A 389 24.29 22.88 6.92
C ILE A 389 24.38 23.39 8.36
N ASP A 390 24.23 24.70 8.56
CA ASP A 390 24.40 25.33 9.88
C ASP A 390 23.27 24.94 10.84
N ASP A 391 22.02 24.95 10.37
CA ASP A 391 20.88 24.60 11.20
C ASP A 391 20.83 23.10 11.49
N TRP A 392 21.27 22.24 10.56
CA TRP A 392 21.44 20.81 10.83
C TRP A 392 22.45 20.56 11.95
N ALA A 393 23.62 21.22 11.90
CA ALA A 393 24.63 21.10 12.94
C ALA A 393 24.10 21.52 14.32
N LYS A 394 23.30 22.60 14.37
CA LYS A 394 22.67 23.09 15.61
C LYS A 394 21.55 22.19 16.12
N LEU A 395 20.70 21.67 15.23
CA LEU A 395 19.50 20.91 15.60
C LEU A 395 19.79 19.45 15.91
N SER A 396 20.77 18.85 15.25
CA SER A 396 21.09 17.41 15.40
C SER A 396 22.21 17.14 16.39
N CYS A 397 22.97 18.16 16.81
CA CYS A 397 24.24 18.02 17.53
C CYS A 397 25.25 17.12 16.79
N SER A 398 25.10 16.94 15.48
CA SER A 398 25.95 16.12 14.62
C SER A 398 26.44 16.94 13.43
N SER A 399 27.67 16.69 13.00
CA SER A 399 28.19 17.29 11.77
C SER A 399 27.53 16.67 10.54
N ALA A 400 27.52 17.40 9.42
CA ALA A 400 27.14 16.81 8.14
C ALA A 400 27.98 15.55 7.85
N PRO A 401 27.43 14.54 7.15
CA PRO A 401 28.19 13.35 6.80
C PRO A 401 29.48 13.72 6.06
N PRO A 402 30.63 13.09 6.37
CA PRO A 402 31.90 13.40 5.70
C PRO A 402 31.91 12.96 4.23
N VAL A 403 31.01 12.06 3.84
CA VAL A 403 30.89 11.55 2.48
C VAL A 403 29.79 12.28 1.75
N PHE A 404 30.17 13.12 0.78
CA PHE A 404 29.21 13.77 -0.10
C PHE A 404 28.48 12.74 -0.97
N ASP A 405 27.16 12.71 -0.85
CA ASP A 405 26.30 11.98 -1.76
C ASP A 405 26.12 12.77 -3.07
N SER A 406 25.75 12.05 -4.14
CA SER A 406 25.59 12.63 -5.47
C SER A 406 24.54 13.73 -5.54
N LEU A 407 23.51 13.70 -4.68
CA LEU A 407 22.46 14.71 -4.66
C LEU A 407 22.99 16.03 -4.07
N THR A 408 23.79 15.96 -3.00
CA THR A 408 24.47 17.13 -2.45
C THR A 408 25.37 17.79 -3.48
N THR A 409 26.20 17.01 -4.18
CA THR A 409 27.08 17.53 -5.25
C THR A 409 26.29 18.25 -6.34
N VAL A 410 25.18 17.65 -6.79
CA VAL A 410 24.31 18.26 -7.82
C VAL A 410 23.72 19.59 -7.33
N PHE A 411 23.18 19.65 -6.12
CA PHE A 411 22.59 20.88 -5.61
C PHE A 411 23.63 21.97 -5.33
N GLN A 412 24.83 21.64 -4.86
CA GLN A 412 25.94 22.60 -4.74
C GLN A 412 26.32 23.18 -6.10
N SER A 413 26.41 22.35 -7.14
CA SER A 413 26.67 22.81 -8.52
C SER A 413 25.54 23.71 -9.05
N LEU A 414 24.28 23.36 -8.77
CA LEU A 414 23.13 24.19 -9.17
C LEU A 414 23.08 25.51 -8.40
N GLN A 415 23.51 25.52 -7.14
CA GLN A 415 23.61 26.73 -6.34
C GLN A 415 24.72 27.64 -6.87
N ALA A 416 25.88 27.09 -7.21
CA ALA A 416 26.99 27.85 -7.80
C ALA A 416 26.61 28.52 -9.14
N THR A 417 25.63 27.98 -9.86
CA THR A 417 25.10 28.56 -11.11
C THR A 417 23.88 29.47 -10.91
N GLY A 418 23.44 29.68 -9.66
CA GLY A 418 22.25 30.48 -9.34
C GLY A 418 20.92 29.85 -9.76
N LYS A 419 20.89 28.54 -10.03
CA LYS A 419 19.70 27.80 -10.50
C LYS A 419 19.01 26.97 -9.42
N GLY A 420 19.68 26.64 -8.33
CA GLY A 420 19.10 25.91 -7.20
C GLY A 420 18.20 26.78 -6.31
N ASP A 421 17.07 26.25 -5.86
CA ASP A 421 16.30 26.88 -4.77
C ASP A 421 16.98 26.56 -3.43
N HIS A 422 17.54 27.59 -2.79
CA HIS A 422 18.23 27.50 -1.51
C HIS A 422 17.28 27.51 -0.31
N ARG A 423 15.99 27.78 -0.51
CA ARG A 423 15.01 27.79 0.58
C ARG A 423 14.70 26.37 1.01
N THR A 424 14.62 26.20 2.34
CA THR A 424 14.16 24.95 2.94
C THR A 424 12.64 24.79 2.88
N HIS A 425 11.92 25.92 2.78
CA HIS A 425 10.46 26.01 2.96
C HIS A 425 9.99 25.48 4.32
N LEU A 426 10.88 25.49 5.31
CA LEU A 426 10.60 25.03 6.68
C LEU A 426 10.46 26.22 7.63
N ASP A 427 9.51 26.14 8.56
CA ASP A 427 9.53 27.00 9.74
C ASP A 427 10.52 26.43 10.75
N LEU A 428 11.79 26.80 10.61
CA LEU A 428 12.86 26.34 11.50
C LEU A 428 12.61 26.73 12.96
N GLY A 429 11.83 27.80 13.20
CA GLY A 429 11.40 28.22 14.54
C GLY A 429 10.59 27.14 15.25
N ALA A 430 9.77 26.38 14.51
CA ALA A 430 8.95 25.30 15.06
C ALA A 430 9.77 24.13 15.62
N TYR A 431 11.03 23.98 15.20
CA TYR A 431 11.91 22.88 15.62
C TYR A 431 12.92 23.27 16.71
N LYS A 432 12.96 24.56 17.09
CA LYS A 432 13.88 25.03 18.13
C LYS A 432 13.59 24.33 19.47
N GLY A 433 14.65 23.88 20.14
CA GLY A 433 14.60 23.20 21.43
C GLY A 433 14.41 21.68 21.36
N ARG A 434 13.65 21.17 20.39
CA ARG A 434 13.42 19.72 20.24
C ARG A 434 13.14 19.32 18.79
N LEU A 435 14.11 18.68 18.15
CA LEU A 435 13.97 18.18 16.77
C LEU A 435 13.05 16.94 16.73
N MET A 436 13.39 15.90 17.51
CA MET A 436 12.63 14.65 17.58
C MET A 436 11.68 14.63 18.78
N LEU A 437 10.42 14.26 18.52
CA LEU A 437 9.36 14.15 19.53
C LEU A 437 9.24 12.71 20.05
N ASP A 438 8.73 12.54 21.27
CA ASP A 438 8.34 11.22 21.74
C ASP A 438 7.08 10.76 21.01
N ARG A 439 6.87 9.44 20.95
CA ARG A 439 5.69 8.84 20.30
C ARG A 439 4.36 9.40 20.80
N ARG A 440 4.24 9.73 22.10
CA ARG A 440 3.02 10.32 22.67
C ARG A 440 2.71 11.69 22.06
N ASP A 441 3.73 12.51 21.87
CA ASP A 441 3.61 13.86 21.31
C ASP A 441 3.36 13.82 19.80
N LEU A 442 3.92 12.81 19.11
CA LEU A 442 3.71 12.60 17.68
C LEU A 442 2.25 12.28 17.30
N GLU A 443 1.47 11.74 18.25
CA GLU A 443 0.06 11.38 18.05
C GLU A 443 -0.90 12.26 18.88
N SER A 444 -0.42 13.40 19.41
CA SER A 444 -1.20 14.24 20.34
C SER A 444 -2.35 15.00 19.69
N ALA A 445 -2.35 15.14 18.37
CA ALA A 445 -3.30 15.93 17.61
C ALA A 445 -3.81 15.20 16.37
N TRP A 446 -4.80 15.80 15.71
CA TRP A 446 -5.34 15.31 14.44
C TRP A 446 -5.92 16.43 13.59
N VAL A 447 -6.02 16.16 12.28
CA VAL A 447 -6.76 16.96 11.29
C VAL A 447 -7.60 16.04 10.41
N ASP A 448 -8.65 16.57 9.79
CA ASP A 448 -9.41 15.85 8.78
C ASP A 448 -8.58 15.70 7.50
N THR A 449 -8.74 14.56 6.83
CA THR A 449 -8.14 14.32 5.52
C THR A 449 -9.12 14.67 4.40
N ASN A 450 -8.59 15.18 3.31
CA ASN A 450 -9.32 15.49 2.11
C ASN A 450 -9.11 14.40 1.05
N LEU A 451 -10.15 14.10 0.29
CA LEU A 451 -10.08 13.26 -0.90
C LEU A 451 -10.34 14.12 -2.12
N TYR A 452 -9.41 14.10 -3.06
CA TYR A 452 -9.45 14.85 -4.31
C TYR A 452 -9.57 13.89 -5.48
N ILE A 453 -10.60 14.07 -6.30
CA ILE A 453 -10.91 13.24 -7.46
C ILE A 453 -10.48 14.00 -8.72
N PRO A 454 -9.63 13.41 -9.58
CA PRO A 454 -9.18 14.08 -10.79
C PRO A 454 -10.34 14.25 -11.79
N SER A 455 -10.37 15.38 -12.49
CA SER A 455 -11.33 15.57 -13.59
C SER A 455 -11.00 14.71 -14.83
N GLY A 456 -9.77 14.19 -14.96
CA GLY A 456 -9.30 13.41 -16.10
C GLY A 456 -9.02 11.93 -15.78
N LYS A 457 -9.14 11.06 -16.79
CA LYS A 457 -8.96 9.59 -16.65
C LYS A 457 -7.52 9.15 -16.35
N SER A 458 -6.52 9.98 -16.65
CA SER A 458 -5.10 9.63 -16.52
C SER A 458 -4.55 9.83 -15.10
N GLN A 459 -5.15 10.73 -14.31
CA GLN A 459 -4.72 11.00 -12.95
C GLN A 459 -5.41 10.06 -11.94
N LYS A 460 -4.83 9.94 -10.75
CA LYS A 460 -5.34 9.10 -9.65
C LYS A 460 -5.83 10.01 -8.53
N SER A 461 -6.82 9.55 -7.76
CA SER A 461 -7.32 10.29 -6.59
C SER A 461 -6.21 10.55 -5.58
N ILE A 462 -6.28 11.69 -4.90
CA ILE A 462 -5.29 12.15 -3.93
C ILE A 462 -5.94 12.24 -2.56
N TRP A 463 -5.37 11.54 -1.59
CA TRP A 463 -5.65 11.76 -0.17
C TRP A 463 -4.59 12.70 0.39
N SER A 464 -5.00 13.73 1.13
CA SER A 464 -4.08 14.76 1.65
C SER A 464 -4.61 15.37 2.95
N ILE A 465 -3.73 15.92 3.77
CA ILE A 465 -4.09 16.83 4.87
C ILE A 465 -4.10 18.30 4.44
N THR A 466 -3.46 18.62 3.31
CA THR A 466 -3.42 19.98 2.75
C THR A 466 -4.38 20.12 1.58
N SER A 467 -4.89 21.32 1.38
CA SER A 467 -5.74 21.67 0.25
C SER A 467 -4.97 21.73 -1.07
N GLN A 468 -5.71 21.54 -2.17
CA GLN A 468 -5.20 21.88 -3.50
C GLN A 468 -4.93 23.38 -3.57
N PHE A 469 -3.83 23.77 -4.21
CA PHE A 469 -3.51 25.18 -4.45
C PHE A 469 -4.62 25.88 -5.24
N PRO A 470 -5.05 27.08 -4.81
CA PRO A 470 -5.89 27.97 -5.62
C PRO A 470 -5.32 28.20 -7.02
N ALA A 471 -6.19 28.44 -8.00
CA ALA A 471 -5.78 28.66 -9.39
C ALA A 471 -4.94 29.93 -9.59
N THR A 472 -5.10 30.91 -8.70
CA THR A 472 -4.32 32.16 -8.60
C THR A 472 -2.86 31.89 -8.20
N LEU A 473 -2.59 30.78 -7.50
CA LEU A 473 -1.25 30.42 -7.05
C LEU A 473 -0.52 29.57 -8.09
N VAL A 474 0.46 30.18 -8.76
CA VAL A 474 1.24 29.54 -9.83
C VAL A 474 2.59 29.01 -9.34
N PRO A 475 3.06 27.86 -9.84
CA PRO A 475 4.40 27.36 -9.57
C PRO A 475 5.49 28.35 -10.03
N PRO A 476 6.62 28.43 -9.30
CA PRO A 476 7.64 29.44 -9.54
C PRO A 476 8.44 29.27 -10.82
N HIS A 477 8.50 28.06 -11.37
CA HIS A 477 9.26 27.75 -12.57
C HIS A 477 8.45 27.96 -13.87
N LEU A 478 7.18 28.36 -13.79
CA LEU A 478 6.37 28.60 -14.98
C LEU A 478 6.84 29.84 -15.73
N THR A 479 6.97 29.70 -17.06
CA THR A 479 7.11 30.82 -17.98
C THR A 479 5.84 31.66 -18.02
N GLU A 480 5.94 32.92 -18.43
CA GLU A 480 4.78 33.83 -18.51
C GLU A 480 3.65 33.26 -19.36
N LYS A 481 3.98 32.70 -20.53
CA LYS A 481 3.01 32.00 -21.39
C LYS A 481 2.36 30.79 -20.70
N ALA A 482 3.15 30.00 -19.94
CA ALA A 482 2.62 28.85 -19.22
C ALA A 482 1.71 29.26 -18.05
N ARG A 483 1.99 30.38 -17.38
CA ARG A 483 1.15 30.94 -16.31
C ARG A 483 -0.27 31.24 -16.80
N ILE A 484 -0.40 31.86 -17.98
CA ILE A 484 -1.71 32.15 -18.60
C ILE A 484 -2.54 30.87 -18.80
N SER A 485 -1.88 29.75 -19.15
CA SER A 485 -2.54 28.46 -19.36
C SER A 485 -2.73 27.62 -18.10
N TRP A 486 -2.07 27.96 -16.99
CA TRP A 486 -2.06 27.18 -15.74
C TRP A 486 -3.45 26.91 -15.16
N PRO A 487 -4.40 27.88 -15.12
CA PRO A 487 -5.74 27.64 -14.59
C PRO A 487 -6.53 26.54 -15.30
N LYS A 488 -6.10 26.15 -16.52
CA LYS A 488 -6.72 25.13 -17.38
C LYS A 488 -6.14 23.72 -17.16
N GLN A 489 -5.03 23.57 -16.43
CA GLN A 489 -4.43 22.26 -16.20
C GLN A 489 -5.25 21.44 -15.19
N GLY A 490 -5.34 20.13 -15.45
CA GLY A 490 -6.26 19.18 -14.82
C GLY A 490 -6.52 19.46 -13.34
N ARG A 491 -7.78 19.82 -13.05
CA ARG A 491 -8.23 20.11 -11.70
C ARG A 491 -8.58 18.83 -10.97
N PHE A 492 -8.44 18.87 -9.65
CA PHE A 492 -9.08 17.90 -8.79
C PHE A 492 -10.30 18.55 -8.18
N ALA A 493 -11.39 17.80 -8.12
CA ALA A 493 -12.56 18.19 -7.34
C ALA A 493 -12.42 17.61 -5.94
N LEU A 494 -12.72 18.40 -4.91
CA LEU A 494 -12.89 17.86 -3.57
C LEU A 494 -14.08 16.88 -3.58
N ALA A 495 -13.86 15.66 -3.11
CA ALA A 495 -14.89 14.64 -3.04
C ALA A 495 -15.94 15.01 -2.01
N THR A 496 -17.19 14.66 -2.29
CA THR A 496 -18.27 14.81 -1.30
C THR A 496 -17.98 13.98 -0.04
N PRO A 497 -18.51 14.35 1.13
CA PRO A 497 -18.34 13.56 2.36
C PRO A 497 -18.74 12.09 2.20
N ARG A 498 -19.81 11.83 1.43
CA ARG A 498 -20.26 10.47 1.10
C ARG A 498 -19.22 9.71 0.29
N THR A 499 -18.74 10.29 -0.82
CA THR A 499 -17.73 9.63 -1.67
C THR A 499 -16.43 9.39 -0.91
N ARG A 500 -16.01 10.34 -0.06
CA ARG A 500 -14.86 10.17 0.83
C ARG A 500 -15.06 9.01 1.80
N HIS A 501 -16.23 8.91 2.43
CA HIS A 501 -16.54 7.80 3.34
C HIS A 501 -16.56 6.46 2.60
N GLU A 502 -17.19 6.36 1.44
CA GLU A 502 -17.27 5.14 0.63
C GLU A 502 -15.88 4.61 0.20
N GLN A 503 -14.89 5.50 0.05
CA GLN A 503 -13.50 5.14 -0.27
C GLN A 503 -12.60 4.94 0.96
N SER A 504 -13.11 5.07 2.18
CA SER A 504 -12.33 4.87 3.41
C SER A 504 -12.11 3.38 3.71
N PHE A 505 -11.00 3.05 4.40
CA PHE A 505 -10.70 1.68 4.86
C PHE A 505 -11.84 1.08 5.65
N ASP A 506 -12.38 1.87 6.58
CA ASP A 506 -13.51 1.53 7.43
C ASP A 506 -14.70 1.03 6.63
N HIS A 507 -15.16 1.86 5.69
CA HIS A 507 -16.30 1.53 4.85
C HIS A 507 -16.03 0.29 4.02
N ILE A 508 -14.87 0.21 3.37
CA ILE A 508 -14.55 -0.92 2.50
C ILE A 508 -14.52 -2.22 3.30
N ILE A 509 -13.86 -2.27 4.46
CA ILE A 509 -13.73 -3.51 5.24
C ILE A 509 -15.05 -3.91 5.93
N HIS A 510 -15.80 -2.94 6.46
CA HIS A 510 -17.03 -3.22 7.19
C HIS A 510 -18.23 -3.43 6.29
N LYS A 511 -18.43 -2.51 5.33
CA LYS A 511 -19.65 -2.37 4.53
C LYS A 511 -19.55 -3.05 3.17
N THR A 512 -18.34 -3.36 2.71
CA THR A 512 -18.14 -4.07 1.44
C THR A 512 -17.50 -5.45 1.65
N ARG A 513 -17.47 -6.24 0.57
CA ARG A 513 -16.66 -7.46 0.48
C ARG A 513 -15.37 -7.24 -0.31
N SER A 514 -15.13 -6.00 -0.71
CA SER A 514 -13.93 -5.66 -1.46
C SER A 514 -12.70 -5.77 -0.55
N VAL A 515 -11.56 -5.85 -1.21
CA VAL A 515 -10.26 -5.74 -0.58
C VAL A 515 -9.82 -4.29 -0.66
N VAL A 516 -9.26 -3.76 0.42
CA VAL A 516 -8.56 -2.46 0.37
C VAL A 516 -7.14 -2.69 -0.14
N ILE A 517 -6.31 -1.65 -0.14
CA ILE A 517 -4.89 -1.80 -0.45
C ILE A 517 -4.14 -2.14 0.84
N GLY A 518 -3.16 -3.04 0.78
CA GLY A 518 -2.34 -3.42 1.92
C GLY A 518 -2.04 -4.93 2.01
N PRO A 519 -1.06 -5.32 2.82
CA PRO A 519 -0.49 -6.68 2.86
C PRO A 519 -1.46 -7.74 3.41
N LEU A 520 -2.54 -7.34 4.08
CA LEU A 520 -3.60 -8.23 4.57
C LEU A 520 -4.81 -8.32 3.62
N GLU A 521 -4.77 -7.59 2.51
CA GLU A 521 -5.96 -7.12 1.81
C GLU A 521 -5.92 -7.53 0.34
N PHE A 522 -5.87 -8.83 0.13
CA PHE A 522 -5.69 -9.40 -1.20
C PHE A 522 -6.46 -10.70 -1.38
N CYS A 523 -6.32 -11.27 -2.58
CA CYS A 523 -6.89 -12.55 -2.94
C CYS A 523 -6.36 -13.72 -2.12
N GLY A 524 -7.15 -14.79 -2.07
CA GLY A 524 -6.68 -16.07 -1.51
C GLY A 524 -6.43 -16.07 -0.01
N THR A 525 -6.68 -14.97 0.71
CA THR A 525 -6.65 -14.97 2.17
C THR A 525 -7.73 -15.91 2.71
N ALA A 526 -7.35 -16.78 3.63
CA ALA A 526 -8.26 -17.72 4.24
C ALA A 526 -9.21 -17.05 5.24
N ARG A 527 -10.24 -17.79 5.64
CA ARG A 527 -11.20 -17.38 6.66
C ARG A 527 -11.18 -18.37 7.83
N LEU A 528 -11.34 -17.81 9.02
CA LEU A 528 -11.45 -18.59 10.25
C LEU A 528 -12.93 -18.81 10.58
N HIS A 529 -13.34 -20.07 10.68
CA HIS A 529 -14.69 -20.48 11.04
C HIS A 529 -14.72 -21.11 12.43
N PHE A 530 -15.25 -20.38 13.40
CA PHE A 530 -15.39 -20.84 14.78
C PHE A 530 -16.64 -21.72 14.94
N ARG A 531 -16.55 -22.77 15.76
CA ARG A 531 -17.73 -23.51 16.23
C ARG A 531 -18.53 -22.63 17.21
N GLY A 532 -19.86 -22.62 17.07
CA GLY A 532 -20.74 -21.80 17.92
C GLY A 532 -20.53 -22.07 19.41
N GLY A 533 -20.33 -21.01 20.20
CA GLY A 533 -20.06 -21.07 21.65
C GLY A 533 -18.62 -20.74 22.06
N ALA A 534 -17.66 -20.74 21.12
CA ALA A 534 -16.33 -20.17 21.37
C ALA A 534 -16.35 -18.68 21.01
N SER A 535 -16.34 -17.79 22.01
CA SER A 535 -16.21 -16.34 21.77
C SER A 535 -14.86 -16.03 21.12
N GLU A 536 -14.80 -14.94 20.35
CA GLU A 536 -13.61 -14.39 19.67
C GLU A 536 -12.48 -13.93 20.63
N SER A 537 -12.45 -14.38 21.90
CA SER A 537 -11.40 -14.01 22.84
C SER A 537 -10.08 -14.71 22.50
N TYR A 538 -9.36 -14.14 21.54
CA TYR A 538 -7.96 -14.42 21.22
C TYR A 538 -7.07 -13.79 22.28
N ASN A 539 -6.65 -14.56 23.27
CA ASN A 539 -5.50 -14.22 24.10
C ASN A 539 -4.53 -15.41 24.07
N PHE A 540 -3.39 -15.23 23.41
CA PHE A 540 -2.16 -16.02 23.65
C PHE A 540 -1.25 -15.13 24.50
N PRO A 541 -0.64 -15.64 25.58
CA PRO A 541 0.29 -16.78 25.51
C PRO A 541 0.07 -17.88 26.58
N GLY A 542 0.47 -19.13 26.27
CA GLY A 542 0.85 -20.13 27.30
C GLY A 542 0.00 -21.41 27.46
N ALA A 543 -1.20 -21.53 26.86
CA ALA A 543 -2.00 -22.75 26.98
C ALA A 543 -2.55 -23.20 25.62
N GLN A 544 -2.12 -24.38 25.14
CA GLN A 544 -2.66 -25.07 23.96
C GLN A 544 -4.10 -25.57 24.19
N LYS A 545 -5.07 -24.67 24.44
CA LYS A 545 -6.45 -25.00 24.14
C LYS A 545 -6.55 -25.04 22.62
N ARG A 546 -6.59 -26.24 22.03
CA ARG A 546 -6.85 -26.47 20.60
C ARG A 546 -8.02 -25.58 20.16
N LEU A 547 -7.68 -24.48 19.48
CA LEU A 547 -8.68 -23.53 19.02
C LEU A 547 -9.62 -24.26 18.06
N LYS A 548 -10.92 -24.25 18.35
CA LYS A 548 -11.95 -24.92 17.54
C LYS A 548 -12.33 -24.06 16.33
N TYR A 549 -11.35 -23.67 15.50
CA TYR A 549 -11.60 -23.05 14.20
C TYR A 549 -11.27 -23.99 13.05
N LYS A 550 -11.95 -23.80 11.92
CA LYS A 550 -11.57 -24.34 10.60
C LYS A 550 -10.99 -23.21 9.76
N VAL A 551 -9.91 -23.48 9.04
CA VAL A 551 -9.34 -22.57 8.05
C VAL A 551 -9.93 -22.94 6.69
N ALA A 552 -10.75 -22.07 6.11
CA ALA A 552 -11.29 -22.23 4.77
C ALA A 552 -10.55 -21.29 3.83
N VAL A 553 -9.89 -21.82 2.79
CA VAL A 553 -9.08 -21.00 1.88
C VAL A 553 -9.90 -20.37 0.74
N CYS A 554 -11.15 -20.80 0.57
CA CYS A 554 -12.07 -20.26 -0.43
C CYS A 554 -13.52 -20.19 0.11
N ALA A 555 -14.39 -19.45 -0.60
CA ALA A 555 -15.75 -19.18 -0.13
C ALA A 555 -16.65 -20.44 -0.05
N ASP A 556 -16.52 -21.36 -0.99
CA ASP A 556 -17.29 -22.61 -1.00
C ASP A 556 -16.36 -23.79 -0.67
N SER A 557 -15.50 -23.61 0.33
CA SER A 557 -14.58 -24.66 0.77
C SER A 557 -15.37 -25.90 1.23
N PRO A 558 -15.02 -27.11 0.75
CA PRO A 558 -15.67 -28.35 1.17
C PRO A 558 -15.44 -28.67 2.66
N ILE A 559 -14.53 -27.98 3.34
CA ILE A 559 -14.33 -28.14 4.79
C ILE A 559 -15.50 -27.53 5.59
N LEU A 560 -16.29 -26.64 4.99
CA LEU A 560 -17.43 -25.99 5.61
C LEU A 560 -18.63 -26.93 5.63
N THR A 561 -19.35 -26.95 6.75
CA THR A 561 -20.63 -27.66 6.79
C THR A 561 -21.65 -26.95 5.90
N PRO A 562 -22.68 -27.65 5.37
CA PRO A 562 -23.74 -27.01 4.58
C PRO A 562 -24.39 -25.82 5.29
N ALA A 563 -24.56 -25.91 6.61
CA ALA A 563 -25.06 -24.81 7.44
C ALA A 563 -24.10 -23.61 7.49
N GLN A 564 -22.79 -23.83 7.57
CA GLN A 564 -21.79 -22.77 7.53
C GLN A 564 -21.75 -22.09 6.15
N ALA A 565 -21.70 -22.88 5.07
CA ALA A 565 -21.74 -22.39 3.70
C ALA A 565 -23.03 -21.59 3.41
N HIS A 566 -24.19 -22.08 3.88
CA HIS A 566 -25.46 -21.39 3.74
C HIS A 566 -25.48 -20.05 4.51
N ARG A 567 -24.92 -20.00 5.73
CA ARG A 567 -24.79 -18.74 6.49
C ARG A 567 -23.89 -17.75 5.78
N GLU A 568 -22.77 -18.19 5.20
CA GLU A 568 -21.89 -17.33 4.41
C GLU A 568 -22.59 -16.76 3.17
N LYS A 569 -23.30 -17.62 2.43
CA LYS A 569 -24.08 -17.26 1.25
C LYS A 569 -25.19 -16.28 1.60
N ALA A 570 -25.94 -16.53 2.67
CA ALA A 570 -26.98 -15.62 3.16
C ALA A 570 -26.40 -14.26 3.57
N THR A 571 -25.24 -14.26 4.24
CA THR A 571 -24.52 -13.04 4.61
C THR A 571 -24.08 -12.28 3.35
N ARG A 572 -23.68 -12.99 2.28
CA ARG A 572 -23.31 -12.40 0.97
C ARG A 572 -24.47 -11.68 0.33
N LEU A 573 -25.60 -12.36 0.24
CA LEU A 573 -26.81 -11.82 -0.38
C LEU A 573 -27.34 -10.60 0.39
N ARG A 574 -27.25 -10.61 1.73
CA ARG A 574 -27.63 -9.45 2.56
C ARG A 574 -26.73 -8.24 2.34
N MET A 575 -25.41 -8.44 2.26
CA MET A 575 -24.45 -7.38 1.93
C MET A 575 -24.72 -6.79 0.54
N GLN A 576 -24.90 -7.64 -0.48
CA GLN A 576 -25.18 -7.21 -1.84
C GLN A 576 -26.50 -6.43 -1.97
N ALA A 577 -27.51 -6.79 -1.17
CA ALA A 577 -28.78 -6.10 -1.16
C ALA A 577 -28.78 -4.81 -0.30
N GLY A 578 -27.66 -4.43 0.33
CA GLY A 578 -27.62 -3.33 1.29
C GLY A 578 -28.48 -3.57 2.55
N ARG A 579 -28.91 -4.82 2.78
CA ARG A 579 -29.83 -5.21 3.88
C ARG A 579 -29.09 -5.67 5.14
N GLN A 580 -27.76 -5.56 5.16
CA GLN A 580 -27.03 -5.81 6.39
C GLN A 580 -27.33 -4.68 7.37
N LYS A 581 -28.35 -4.88 8.22
CA LYS A 581 -28.49 -4.09 9.44
C LYS A 581 -27.19 -4.27 10.21
N ASP A 582 -26.58 -3.17 10.65
CA ASP A 582 -25.57 -3.23 11.70
C ASP A 582 -26.27 -3.96 12.84
N GLY A 583 -25.95 -5.24 13.00
CA GLY A 583 -26.53 -6.03 14.07
C GLY A 583 -26.24 -5.23 15.32
N ALA A 584 -27.27 -4.93 16.12
CA ALA A 584 -27.08 -4.25 17.39
C ALA A 584 -26.05 -5.08 18.14
N VAL A 585 -24.79 -4.66 18.06
CA VAL A 585 -23.69 -5.23 18.80
C VAL A 585 -24.11 -4.91 20.22
N LYS A 586 -24.67 -5.91 20.93
CA LYS A 586 -24.95 -5.77 22.35
C LYS A 586 -23.68 -5.18 22.94
N GLN A 587 -23.76 -3.97 23.49
CA GLN A 587 -22.66 -3.29 24.17
C GLN A 587 -22.16 -4.21 25.29
N VAL A 588 -21.22 -5.09 24.98
CA VAL A 588 -20.47 -5.89 25.96
C VAL A 588 -19.09 -5.27 26.17
N ALA A 589 -18.74 -4.20 25.46
CA ALA A 589 -17.51 -3.44 25.66
C ALA A 589 -17.76 -2.15 26.44
N LYS A 590 -17.96 -2.27 27.77
CA LYS A 590 -17.66 -1.14 28.69
C LYS A 590 -16.27 -1.25 29.33
N ASN A 591 -15.60 -2.41 29.24
CA ASN A 591 -14.33 -2.65 29.94
C ASN A 591 -13.14 -3.01 29.04
N ALA A 592 -13.25 -2.88 27.71
CA ALA A 592 -12.12 -3.04 26.79
C ALA A 592 -11.64 -1.65 26.33
N SER A 593 -11.09 -0.88 27.25
CA SER A 593 -10.33 0.33 26.93
C SER A 593 -9.00 -0.06 26.31
N CYS A 594 -9.01 -0.44 25.03
CA CYS A 594 -7.84 -0.18 24.20
C CYS A 594 -7.86 1.33 23.89
N PRO A 595 -6.77 2.09 24.13
CA PRO A 595 -6.69 3.53 23.81
C PRO A 595 -6.68 3.83 22.28
N GLY A 596 -7.16 2.91 21.45
CA GLY A 596 -7.24 3.03 20.00
C GLY A 596 -8.64 3.42 19.56
N GLY A 597 -8.96 4.72 19.69
CA GLY A 597 -10.28 5.28 19.41
C GLY A 597 -10.83 4.97 18.02
N TRP A 598 -11.92 4.22 17.99
CA TRP A 598 -13.07 4.51 17.15
C TRP A 598 -14.10 5.15 18.07
N HIS A 599 -14.17 6.47 18.07
CA HIS A 599 -15.23 7.18 18.77
C HIS A 599 -16.30 7.56 17.74
N ASP A 600 -17.39 6.80 17.73
CA ASP A 600 -18.72 7.25 17.29
C ASP A 600 -19.35 8.21 18.34
N GLY A 601 -18.51 9.01 19.01
CA GLY A 601 -18.93 9.88 20.11
C GLY A 601 -19.21 11.28 19.61
N ASN A 602 -20.49 11.55 19.34
CA ASN A 602 -21.11 12.87 19.18
C ASN A 602 -20.51 13.78 18.09
N ASP A 603 -21.10 13.71 16.89
CA ASP A 603 -21.23 14.91 16.07
C ASP A 603 -22.05 15.94 16.87
N GLU A 604 -21.50 17.14 16.98
CA GLU A 604 -22.10 18.32 17.59
C GLU A 604 -23.47 18.60 16.97
N SER A 605 -24.53 18.37 17.75
CA SER A 605 -25.82 18.98 17.48
C SER A 605 -25.68 20.49 17.72
N LEU A 606 -25.75 21.25 16.63
CA LEU A 606 -26.13 22.65 16.64
C LEU A 606 -27.25 22.87 17.66
N ALA A 607 -27.03 23.80 18.59
CA ALA A 607 -27.99 24.22 19.58
C ALA A 607 -29.28 24.69 18.89
N LEU A 608 -30.35 23.90 19.06
CA LEU A 608 -31.72 24.35 18.82
C LEU A 608 -32.40 24.48 20.18
N ASP A 609 -33.01 25.65 20.36
CA ASP A 609 -33.66 26.12 21.56
C ASP A 609 -34.58 25.10 22.21
N LYS A 610 -34.39 24.93 23.52
CA LYS A 610 -35.32 24.25 24.41
C LYS A 610 -36.46 25.21 24.73
N ASN A 611 -37.62 25.02 24.11
CA ASN A 611 -38.92 25.33 24.72
C ASN A 611 -40.05 24.70 23.89
N ALA A 612 -40.44 23.47 24.25
CA ALA A 612 -41.78 22.93 24.03
C ALA A 612 -41.95 21.63 24.82
N SER A 613 -42.67 21.70 25.95
CA SER A 613 -43.17 20.53 26.66
C SER A 613 -44.24 19.85 25.81
N THR A 614 -43.92 18.68 25.26
CA THR A 614 -44.91 17.77 24.68
C THR A 614 -44.80 16.43 25.39
N GLU A 615 -45.87 16.05 26.07
CA GLU A 615 -46.05 14.76 26.72
C GLU A 615 -45.83 13.63 25.70
N ARG A 616 -44.93 12.70 26.02
CA ARG A 616 -44.74 11.48 25.24
C ARG A 616 -45.68 10.39 25.76
N PRO A 617 -46.43 9.69 24.91
CA PRO A 617 -47.22 8.55 25.34
C PRO A 617 -46.31 7.42 25.84
N GLU A 618 -46.75 6.75 26.91
CA GLU A 618 -46.08 5.60 27.49
C GLU A 618 -45.79 4.54 26.42
N ARG A 619 -44.54 4.07 26.39
CA ARG A 619 -44.15 2.97 25.50
C ARG A 619 -44.80 1.67 26.00
N PRO A 620 -45.40 0.86 25.13
CA PRO A 620 -45.97 -0.42 25.53
C PRO A 620 -44.87 -1.33 26.11
N SER A 621 -45.15 -1.89 27.29
CA SER A 621 -44.25 -2.81 27.97
C SER A 621 -44.03 -4.05 27.09
N LYS A 622 -42.76 -4.42 26.88
CA LYS A 622 -42.41 -5.62 26.11
C LYS A 622 -42.93 -6.86 26.85
N ARG A 623 -43.97 -7.51 26.32
CA ARG A 623 -44.39 -8.85 26.75
C ARG A 623 -43.20 -9.81 26.68
N ARG A 624 -42.74 -10.30 27.83
CA ARG A 624 -41.78 -11.42 27.93
C ARG A 624 -42.42 -12.65 27.29
N ARG A 625 -41.77 -13.26 26.31
CA ARG A 625 -42.15 -14.60 25.85
C ARG A 625 -41.81 -15.58 26.96
N LEU A 626 -42.83 -16.26 27.49
CA LEU A 626 -42.66 -17.41 28.37
C LEU A 626 -41.93 -18.54 27.62
N SER A 627 -41.05 -19.24 28.33
CA SER A 627 -40.40 -20.46 27.82
C SER A 627 -41.45 -21.55 27.58
N ALA A 628 -41.11 -22.56 26.77
CA ALA A 628 -42.00 -23.69 26.52
C ALA A 628 -42.44 -24.36 27.83
N ASP A 629 -41.51 -24.51 28.79
CA ASP A 629 -41.79 -25.10 30.10
C ASP A 629 -42.71 -24.21 30.96
N ALA A 630 -42.57 -22.89 30.85
CA ALA A 630 -43.45 -21.95 31.56
C ALA A 630 -44.85 -21.86 30.96
N LYS A 631 -45.04 -22.25 29.70
CA LYS A 631 -46.37 -22.40 29.09
C LYS A 631 -47.04 -23.70 29.51
N LEU A 632 -46.27 -24.79 29.52
CA LEU A 632 -46.69 -26.10 30.02
C LEU A 632 -47.13 -26.03 31.49
N ALA A 633 -46.38 -25.32 32.34
CA ALA A 633 -46.75 -25.14 33.75
C ALA A 633 -48.03 -24.30 33.96
N LEU A 634 -48.44 -23.51 32.96
CA LEU A 634 -49.65 -22.69 33.00
C LEU A 634 -50.83 -23.31 32.22
N GLY A 635 -50.67 -24.52 31.67
CA GLY A 635 -51.70 -25.17 30.86
C GLY A 635 -52.05 -24.45 29.55
N LEU A 636 -51.12 -23.67 28.99
CA LEU A 636 -51.27 -22.87 27.76
C LEU A 636 -50.60 -23.47 26.53
#